data_AF-A0A2S2N445-F1
#
_entry.id   AF-A0A2S2N445-F1
#
_cell.length_a   1.000
_cell.length_b   1.000
_cell.length_c   1.000
_cell.angle_alpha   90.00
_cell.angle_beta   90.00
_cell.angle_gamma   90.00
#
_symmetry.space_group_name_H-M   'P 1'
#
loop_
_entity.id
_entity.type
_entity.pdbx_description
1 polymer ?
#
loop_
_entity_poly.entity_id
_entity_poly.type
_entity_poly.pdbx_seq_one_letter_code
_entity_poly.pdbx_strand_id
1 'polypeptide(L)'
;LTYARFTGAPLKVHRVTSPWRSPSGHLPALRTRDKGIISKPQQIITHLRKQKYNADYDLSATQSADTLAFVSLLEEKLLPVLIHTFWVDAKNYVEHTRKWYAETIPFPLNVCLPNAMHKR
;
A
#
# COMPACT_ATOMS: atom_id res chain seq x y z
N LEU A 1 -3.22 -6.68 -1.21
CA LEU A 1 -3.09 -8.15 -1.02
C LEU A 1 -4.26 -8.70 -0.23
N THR A 2 -4.50 -8.19 0.98
CA THR A 2 -5.56 -8.67 1.89
C THR A 2 -6.95 -8.66 1.24
N TYR A 3 -7.34 -7.56 0.58
CA TYR A 3 -8.61 -7.47 -0.14
C TYR A 3 -8.82 -8.61 -1.15
N ALA A 4 -7.80 -8.92 -1.94
CA ALA A 4 -7.86 -10.00 -2.93
C ALA A 4 -7.96 -11.38 -2.28
N ARG A 5 -7.31 -11.59 -1.12
CA ARG A 5 -7.46 -12.83 -0.34
C ARG A 5 -8.88 -12.99 0.19
N PHE A 6 -9.47 -11.92 0.76
CA PHE A 6 -10.84 -11.96 1.28
C PHE A 6 -11.88 -12.19 0.19
N THR A 7 -11.69 -11.62 -1.00
CA THR A 7 -12.61 -11.77 -2.13
C THR A 7 -12.35 -13.02 -2.97
N GLY A 8 -11.32 -13.81 -2.66
CA GLY A 8 -10.93 -14.98 -3.47
C GLY A 8 -10.41 -14.63 -4.86
N ALA A 9 -9.96 -13.39 -5.10
CA ALA A 9 -9.48 -12.96 -6.40
C ALA A 9 -8.13 -13.63 -6.75
N PRO A 10 -8.02 -14.31 -7.91
CA PRO A 10 -6.79 -14.98 -8.31
C PRO A 10 -5.73 -13.95 -8.68
N LEU A 11 -4.63 -13.90 -7.91
CA LEU A 11 -3.52 -13.00 -8.16
C LEU A 11 -2.18 -13.74 -8.20
N LYS A 12 -1.38 -13.45 -9.21
CA LYS A 12 0.05 -13.79 -9.23
C LYS A 12 0.84 -12.70 -8.51
N VAL A 13 1.35 -13.00 -7.32
CA VAL A 13 2.03 -12.01 -6.49
C VAL A 13 3.52 -12.01 -6.79
N HIS A 14 4.02 -10.88 -7.27
CA HIS A 14 5.45 -10.62 -7.43
C HIS A 14 5.92 -9.73 -6.28
N ARG A 15 6.73 -10.29 -5.38
CA ARG A 15 7.35 -9.53 -4.28
C ARG A 15 8.55 -8.78 -4.84
N VAL A 16 8.51 -7.45 -4.72
CA VAL A 16 9.56 -6.57 -5.20
C VAL A 16 9.92 -5.64 -4.06
N THR A 17 11.21 -5.55 -3.73
CA THR A 17 11.71 -4.70 -2.64
C THR A 17 11.96 -3.25 -3.09
N SER A 18 12.07 -3.02 -4.40
CA SER A 18 12.39 -1.72 -4.99
C SER A 18 11.22 -1.18 -5.83
N PRO A 19 10.62 -0.02 -5.48
CA PRO A 19 9.47 0.53 -6.20
C PRO A 19 9.70 0.79 -7.70
N TRP A 20 10.91 1.21 -8.09
CA TRP A 20 11.32 1.45 -9.49
C TRP A 20 11.42 0.19 -10.35
N ARG A 21 11.46 -1.00 -9.73
CA ARG A 21 11.33 -2.27 -10.48
C ARG A 21 9.87 -2.61 -10.78
N SER A 22 8.92 -1.88 -10.20
CA SER A 22 7.51 -2.02 -10.57
C SER A 22 7.24 -1.32 -11.90
N PRO A 23 6.31 -1.83 -12.73
CA PRO A 23 5.99 -1.20 -14.01
C PRO A 23 5.47 0.25 -13.91
N SER A 24 4.95 0.67 -12.73
CA SER A 24 4.49 2.03 -12.45
C SER A 24 5.51 2.90 -11.70
N GLY A 25 6.70 2.38 -11.40
CA GLY A 25 7.72 3.05 -10.58
C GLY A 25 7.37 3.19 -9.10
N HIS A 26 6.18 2.77 -8.69
CA HIS A 26 5.63 2.86 -7.33
C HIS A 26 4.87 1.58 -6.98
N LEU A 27 4.90 1.22 -5.70
CA LEU A 27 4.12 0.10 -5.16
C LEU A 27 2.94 0.63 -4.34
N PRO A 28 1.79 -0.08 -4.32
CA PRO A 28 1.50 -1.31 -5.06
C PRO A 28 1.25 -1.08 -6.56
N ALA A 29 1.42 -2.13 -7.37
CA ALA A 29 1.17 -2.10 -8.82
C ALA A 29 0.44 -3.37 -9.27
N LEU A 30 -0.76 -3.22 -9.83
CA LEU A 30 -1.52 -4.30 -10.45
C LEU A 30 -1.37 -4.22 -11.97
N ARG A 31 -0.89 -5.30 -12.58
CA ARG A 31 -0.86 -5.45 -14.04
C ARG A 31 -2.05 -6.29 -14.48
N THR A 32 -2.91 -5.71 -15.31
CA THR A 32 -4.06 -6.39 -15.93
C THR A 32 -3.78 -6.59 -17.41
N ARG A 33 -4.32 -7.66 -18.01
CA ARG A 33 -4.20 -7.93 -19.45
C ARG A 33 -4.82 -6.82 -20.30
N ASP A 34 -5.97 -6.29 -19.87
CA ASP A 34 -6.81 -5.42 -20.71
C ASP A 34 -6.66 -3.92 -20.41
N LYS A 35 -6.20 -3.55 -19.20
CA LYS A 35 -6.17 -2.17 -18.70
C LYS A 35 -4.78 -1.61 -18.40
N GLY A 36 -3.73 -2.35 -18.71
CA GLY A 36 -2.36 -1.95 -18.39
C GLY A 36 -2.06 -2.02 -16.89
N ILE A 37 -1.39 -1.00 -16.35
CA ILE A 37 -0.89 -0.98 -14.97
C ILE A 37 -1.71 0.01 -14.12
N ILE A 38 -2.21 -0.45 -12.97
CA ILE A 38 -2.98 0.33 -12.01
C ILE A 38 -2.19 0.38 -10.69
N SER A 39 -1.88 1.57 -10.19
CA SER A 39 -1.04 1.75 -8.99
C SER A 39 -1.79 2.24 -7.75
N LYS A 40 -2.90 2.98 -7.91
CA LYS A 40 -3.64 3.51 -6.76
C LYS A 40 -4.48 2.39 -6.10
N PRO A 41 -4.38 2.18 -4.76
CA PRO A 41 -5.14 1.13 -4.07
C PRO A 41 -6.65 1.18 -4.32
N GLN A 42 -7.25 2.37 -4.22
CA GLN A 42 -8.67 2.61 -4.51
C GLN A 42 -9.06 2.16 -5.93
N GLN A 43 -8.21 2.44 -6.93
CA GLN A 43 -8.44 2.04 -8.32
C GLN A 43 -8.29 0.53 -8.51
N ILE A 44 -7.32 -0.10 -7.82
CA ILE A 44 -7.15 -1.55 -7.82
C ILE A 44 -8.40 -2.24 -7.25
N ILE A 45 -8.90 -1.77 -6.11
CA ILE A 45 -10.13 -2.30 -5.49
C ILE A 45 -11.31 -2.12 -6.44
N THR A 46 -11.49 -0.92 -7.00
CA THR A 46 -12.56 -0.65 -7.97
C THR A 46 -12.47 -1.56 -9.20
N HIS A 47 -11.26 -1.86 -9.67
CA HIS A 47 -11.06 -2.79 -10.77
C HIS A 47 -11.47 -4.22 -10.41
N LEU A 48 -11.09 -4.71 -9.23
CA LEU A 48 -11.49 -6.04 -8.75
C LEU A 48 -13.00 -6.15 -8.56
N ARG A 49 -13.66 -5.12 -8.02
CA ARG A 49 -15.12 -5.06 -7.90
C ARG A 49 -15.81 -5.21 -9.27
N LYS A 50 -15.28 -4.55 -10.31
CA LYS A 50 -15.80 -4.67 -11.70
C LYS A 50 -15.65 -6.09 -12.27
N GLN A 51 -14.71 -6.88 -11.76
CA GLN A 51 -14.49 -8.27 -12.13
C GLN A 51 -15.27 -9.26 -11.23
N LYS A 52 -16.29 -8.78 -10.52
CA LYS A 52 -17.13 -9.53 -9.57
C LYS A 52 -16.42 -9.97 -8.28
N TYR A 53 -15.20 -9.49 -8.02
CA TYR A 53 -14.51 -9.68 -6.75
C TYR A 53 -14.80 -8.50 -5.82
N ASN A 54 -16.02 -8.47 -5.27
CA ASN A 54 -16.44 -7.47 -4.30
C ASN A 54 -16.57 -8.10 -2.91
N ALA A 55 -16.07 -7.42 -1.88
CA ALA A 55 -16.24 -7.82 -0.48
C ALA A 55 -17.55 -7.28 0.13
N ASP A 56 -18.18 -6.32 -0.55
CA ASP A 56 -19.24 -5.48 0.03
C ASP A 56 -20.65 -5.88 -0.45
N TYR A 57 -20.83 -7.12 -0.96
CA TYR A 57 -22.11 -7.53 -1.57
C TYR A 57 -23.30 -7.48 -0.60
N ASP A 58 -23.05 -7.79 0.67
CA ASP A 58 -24.10 -7.90 1.69
C ASP A 58 -24.25 -6.64 2.56
N LEU A 59 -23.57 -5.54 2.22
CA LEU A 59 -23.62 -4.31 3.00
C LEU A 59 -24.90 -3.52 2.72
N SER A 60 -25.53 -3.03 3.78
CA SER A 60 -26.60 -2.04 3.67
C SER A 60 -26.06 -0.68 3.21
N ALA A 61 -26.97 0.23 2.81
CA ALA A 61 -26.59 1.60 2.45
C ALA A 61 -25.94 2.36 3.61
N THR A 62 -26.42 2.15 4.84
CA THR A 62 -25.85 2.78 6.04
C THR A 62 -24.45 2.24 6.33
N GLN A 63 -24.27 0.92 6.30
CA GLN A 63 -22.96 0.29 6.47
C GLN A 63 -21.97 0.74 5.39
N SER A 64 -22.44 0.87 4.14
CA SER A 64 -21.60 1.38 3.05
C SER A 64 -21.13 2.82 3.32
N ALA A 65 -22.01 3.69 3.81
CA ALA A 65 -21.63 5.05 4.22
C ALA A 65 -20.61 5.03 5.38
N ASP A 66 -20.82 4.18 6.38
CA ASP A 66 -19.91 4.02 7.51
C ASP A 66 -18.53 3.54 7.06
N THR A 67 -18.46 2.56 6.15
CA THR A 67 -17.16 2.08 5.62
C THR A 67 -16.38 3.19 4.93
N LEU A 68 -17.05 4.06 4.16
CA LEU A 68 -16.40 5.21 3.53
C LEU A 68 -15.92 6.24 4.57
N ALA A 69 -16.70 6.47 5.62
CA ALA A 69 -16.32 7.34 6.72
C ALA A 69 -15.07 6.80 7.45
N PHE A 70 -15.02 5.50 7.73
CA PHE A 70 -13.85 4.87 8.36
C PHE A 70 -12.62 4.89 7.47
N VAL A 71 -12.75 4.64 6.17
CA VAL A 71 -11.62 4.75 5.23
C VAL A 71 -11.05 6.16 5.25
N SER A 72 -11.91 7.18 5.17
CA SER A 72 -11.50 8.59 5.27
C SER A 72 -10.80 8.89 6.59
N LEU A 73 -11.32 8.38 7.72
CA LEU A 73 -10.71 8.57 9.03
C LEU A 73 -9.29 7.97 9.10
N LEU A 74 -9.09 6.77 8.54
CA LEU A 74 -7.78 6.11 8.51
C LEU A 74 -6.79 6.88 7.63
N GLU A 75 -7.23 7.36 6.47
CA GLU A 75 -6.38 8.13 5.55
C GLU A 75 -5.99 9.50 6.13
N GLU A 76 -6.91 10.18 6.81
CA GLU A 76 -6.69 11.55 7.33
C GLU A 76 -6.05 11.60 8.72
N LYS A 77 -6.29 10.60 9.59
CA LYS A 77 -5.80 10.61 10.97
C LYS A 77 -4.74 9.57 11.24
N LEU A 78 -4.94 8.32 10.80
CA LEU A 78 -4.00 7.25 11.14
C LEU A 78 -2.76 7.26 10.24
N LEU A 79 -2.93 7.49 8.94
CA LEU A 79 -1.82 7.48 7.99
C LEU A 79 -0.72 8.52 8.33
N PRO A 80 -1.04 9.79 8.68
CA PRO A 80 -0.02 10.74 9.09
C PRO A 80 0.73 10.31 10.35
N VAL A 81 0.01 9.74 11.33
CA VAL A 81 0.62 9.23 12.57
C VAL A 81 1.59 8.10 12.25
N LEU A 82 1.20 7.15 11.40
CA LEU A 82 2.10 6.07 10.97
C LEU A 82 3.36 6.61 10.28
N ILE A 83 3.21 7.57 9.35
CA ILE A 83 4.34 8.19 8.66
C ILE A 83 5.29 8.85 9.68
N HIS A 84 4.74 9.57 10.67
CA HIS A 84 5.52 10.17 11.75
C HIS A 84 6.26 9.10 12.57
N THR A 85 5.59 8.02 12.97
CA THR A 85 6.20 6.91 13.71
C THR A 85 7.33 6.24 12.92
N PHE A 86 7.19 6.09 11.60
CA PHE A 86 8.22 5.44 10.78
C PHE A 86 9.45 6.32 10.54
N TRP A 87 9.24 7.62 10.29
CA TRP A 87 10.28 8.50 9.74
C TRP A 87 10.70 9.63 10.66
N VAL A 88 9.85 10.11 11.56
CA VAL A 88 10.13 11.29 12.40
C VAL A 88 10.54 10.88 13.81
N ASP A 89 9.87 9.89 14.39
CA ASP A 89 10.23 9.36 15.69
C ASP A 89 11.62 8.70 15.66
N ALA A 90 12.59 9.37 16.27
CA ALA A 90 13.99 8.98 16.24
C ALA A 90 14.22 7.57 16.80
N LYS A 91 13.47 7.17 17.85
CA LYS A 91 13.63 5.85 18.46
C LYS A 91 13.23 4.76 17.47
N ASN A 92 12.01 4.86 16.94
CA ASN A 92 11.48 3.89 15.97
C ASN A 92 12.29 3.88 14.67
N TYR A 93 12.74 5.03 14.20
CA TYR A 93 13.56 5.13 13.00
C TYR A 93 14.90 4.39 13.14
N VAL A 94 15.63 4.61 14.23
CA VAL A 94 16.97 4.01 14.46
C VAL A 94 16.87 2.53 14.81
N GLU A 95 15.92 2.15 15.66
CA GLU A 95 15.80 0.78 16.14
C GLU A 95 15.20 -0.16 15.09
N HIS A 96 14.27 0.34 14.26
CA HIS A 96 13.47 -0.50 13.38
C HIS A 96 13.52 -0.05 11.90
N THR A 97 13.03 1.15 11.57
CA THR A 97 12.79 1.54 10.16
C THR A 97 14.06 1.49 9.33
N ARG A 98 15.15 2.11 9.80
CA ARG A 98 16.42 2.16 9.07
C ARG A 98 16.99 0.76 8.81
N LYS A 99 16.98 -0.11 9.83
CA LYS A 99 17.52 -1.48 9.73
C LYS A 99 16.71 -2.31 8.73
N TRP A 100 15.40 -2.21 8.78
CA TRP A 100 14.52 -2.94 7.87
C TRP A 100 14.75 -2.56 6.40
N TYR A 101 14.92 -1.27 6.11
CA TYR A 101 15.26 -0.80 4.77
C TYR A 101 16.68 -1.19 4.35
N ALA A 102 17.64 -1.20 5.29
CA ALA A 102 19.02 -1.61 5.04
C ALA A 102 19.12 -3.08 4.58
N GLU A 103 18.29 -3.96 5.15
CA GLU A 103 18.24 -5.40 4.86
C GLU A 103 17.48 -5.74 3.56
N THR A 104 16.45 -4.97 3.23
CA THR A 104 15.52 -5.31 2.12
C THR A 104 15.91 -4.69 0.79
N ILE A 105 16.59 -3.55 0.80
CA ILE A 105 16.96 -2.81 -0.41
C ILE A 105 18.45 -3.06 -0.72
N PRO A 106 18.85 -3.18 -1.99
CA PRO A 106 20.27 -3.29 -2.34
C PRO A 106 21.01 -1.95 -2.20
N PHE A 107 22.33 -2.04 -1.96
CA PHE A 107 23.24 -0.89 -2.03
C PHE A 107 23.20 -0.23 -3.43
N PRO A 108 23.26 1.11 -3.54
CA PRO A 108 23.43 2.09 -2.46
C PRO A 108 22.13 2.62 -1.84
N LEU A 109 20.98 2.26 -2.41
CA LEU A 109 19.69 2.85 -2.06
C LEU A 109 19.26 2.56 -0.63
N ASN A 110 19.73 1.45 -0.07
CA ASN A 110 19.47 1.04 1.30
C ASN A 110 20.00 2.03 2.37
N VAL A 111 21.01 2.83 2.02
CA VAL A 111 21.52 3.94 2.87
C VAL A 111 20.89 5.26 2.47
N CYS A 112 20.79 5.56 1.16
CA CYS A 112 20.32 6.85 0.68
C CYS A 112 18.84 7.09 0.96
N LEU A 113 17.98 6.09 0.73
CA LEU A 113 16.53 6.25 0.81
C LEU A 113 16.03 6.52 2.24
N PRO A 114 16.42 5.75 3.27
CA PRO A 114 15.95 6.02 4.63
C PRO A 114 16.38 7.39 5.15
N ASN A 115 17.63 7.77 4.85
CA ASN A 115 18.17 9.08 5.23
C ASN A 115 17.45 10.24 4.53
N ALA A 116 17.03 10.06 3.28
CA ALA A 116 16.26 11.08 2.56
C ALA A 116 14.83 11.22 3.10
N MET A 117 14.20 10.12 3.51
CA MET A 117 12.86 10.13 4.09
C MET A 117 12.84 10.66 5.52
N HIS A 118 13.87 10.38 6.34
CA HIS A 118 13.99 10.89 7.71
C HIS A 118 14.22 12.41 7.79
N LYS A 119 14.84 12.99 6.76
CA LYS A 119 15.09 14.45 6.69
C LYS A 119 13.89 15.28 6.26
N ARG A 120 12.81 14.64 5.79
CA ARG A 120 11.58 15.30 5.34
C ARG A 120 10.65 15.54 6.52
#